data_AF-A0A952GE27-F1
#
_entry.id   AF-A0A952GE27-F1
#
_cell.length_a   1.000
_cell.length_b   1.000
_cell.length_c   1.000
_cell.angle_alpha   90.00
_cell.angle_beta   90.00
_cell.angle_gamma   90.00
#
_symmetry.space_group_name_H-M   'P 1'
#
loop_
_entity.id
_entity.type
_entity.pdbx_description
1 polymer ?
#
loop_
_entity_poly.entity_id
_entity_poly.type
_entity_poly.pdbx_seq_one_letter_code
_entity_poly.pdbx_strand_id
1 'polypeptide(L)'
;MRYSRREFGKLAISSLPIAAAVAANPARLFAATKPNSKFNGVQIGVISYSYRQMPQHGVLDDLKYMVENGINACELETIQEEWAGAPKRPMMQRPAGPSPAAGTPRPSGPRPEMAEYNEALTKWRTTMPISKYEELRKIYADAGVWIYAFKAGLTMRMPDAEFDYVFNAAKACGANHVTMEMPDGQPELTKRIGEFGAKHKMMIGY
;
A
#
# COMPACT_ATOMS: atom_id res chain seq x y z
N MET A 1 6.72 8.39 29.17
CA MET A 1 5.86 9.13 30.13
C MET A 1 5.26 8.14 31.11
N ARG A 2 5.32 8.39 32.43
CA ARG A 2 4.63 7.58 33.44
C ARG A 2 3.39 8.35 33.89
N TYR A 3 2.20 7.87 33.56
CA TYR A 3 0.95 8.49 34.01
C TYR A 3 0.69 8.17 35.49
N SER A 4 0.30 9.18 36.26
CA SER A 4 -0.12 9.01 37.65
C SER A 4 -1.49 8.35 37.72
N ARG A 5 -1.81 7.73 38.87
CA ARG A 5 -3.12 7.08 39.12
C ARG A 5 -4.30 8.05 38.90
N ARG A 6 -4.08 9.34 39.13
CA ARG A 6 -5.07 10.40 38.94
C ARG A 6 -5.24 10.77 37.46
N GLU A 7 -4.18 10.71 36.67
CA GLU A 7 -4.25 10.88 35.21
C GLU A 7 -4.88 9.66 34.53
N PHE A 8 -4.59 8.45 35.01
CA PHE A 8 -5.26 7.23 34.56
C PHE A 8 -6.76 7.27 34.87
N GLY A 9 -7.15 7.75 36.07
CA GLY A 9 -8.55 7.95 36.43
C GLY A 9 -9.27 8.96 35.54
N LYS A 10 -8.61 10.06 35.14
CA LYS A 10 -9.17 11.00 34.16
C LYS A 10 -9.35 10.38 32.77
N LEU A 11 -8.41 9.54 32.34
CA LEU A 11 -8.51 8.79 31.09
C LEU A 11 -9.70 7.81 31.11
N ALA A 12 -9.87 7.07 32.23
CA ALA A 12 -10.96 6.11 32.41
C ALA A 12 -12.35 6.79 32.45
N ILE A 13 -12.45 8.00 33.03
CA ILE A 13 -13.71 8.76 33.05
C ILE A 13 -14.04 9.30 31.65
N SER A 14 -13.03 9.64 30.83
CA SER A 14 -13.25 10.08 29.44
C SER A 14 -13.78 8.96 28.52
N SER A 15 -13.64 7.68 28.90
CA SER A 15 -14.17 6.54 28.15
C SER A 15 -15.61 6.12 28.52
N LEU A 16 -16.16 6.58 29.65
CA LEU A 16 -17.52 6.23 30.10
C LEU A 16 -18.64 6.71 29.16
N PRO A 17 -18.59 7.92 28.56
CA PRO A 17 -19.61 8.37 27.61
C PRO A 17 -19.62 7.51 26.34
N ILE A 18 -18.45 6.99 25.93
CA ILE A 18 -18.29 6.16 24.73
C ILE A 18 -18.91 4.78 24.98
N ALA A 19 -18.61 4.15 26.12
CA ALA A 19 -19.18 2.85 26.48
C ALA A 19 -20.72 2.89 26.62
N ALA A 20 -21.26 3.97 27.21
CA ALA A 20 -22.70 4.17 27.32
C ALA A 20 -23.37 4.43 25.95
N ALA A 21 -22.72 5.19 25.06
CA ALA A 21 -23.20 5.44 23.71
C ALA A 21 -23.19 4.18 22.82
N VAL A 22 -22.20 3.29 23.02
CA VAL A 22 -22.06 1.99 22.35
C VAL A 22 -23.16 1.02 22.77
N ALA A 23 -23.46 0.95 24.08
CA ALA A 23 -24.52 0.09 24.60
C ALA A 23 -25.93 0.53 24.14
N ALA A 24 -26.15 1.83 23.95
CA ALA A 24 -27.45 2.38 23.57
C ALA A 24 -27.78 2.22 22.07
N ASN A 25 -26.77 2.18 21.20
CA ASN A 25 -26.98 1.93 19.76
C ASN A 25 -25.69 1.41 19.10
N PRO A 26 -25.56 0.10 18.82
CA PRO A 26 -24.37 -0.46 18.19
C PRO A 26 -24.11 0.09 16.77
N ALA A 27 -25.10 0.70 16.11
CA ALA A 27 -24.87 1.42 14.86
C ALA A 27 -23.99 2.68 15.03
N ARG A 28 -23.83 3.19 16.26
CA ARG A 28 -22.91 4.29 16.58
C ARG A 28 -21.43 3.88 16.61
N LEU A 29 -21.11 2.58 16.66
CA LEU A 29 -19.76 2.09 16.37
C LEU A 29 -19.40 2.31 14.89
N PHE A 30 -20.38 2.17 13.99
CA PHE A 30 -20.24 2.53 12.57
C PHE A 30 -20.48 4.02 12.30
N ALA A 31 -20.94 4.76 13.31
CA ALA A 31 -20.85 6.21 13.39
C ALA A 31 -19.56 6.68 14.10
N ALA A 32 -18.55 5.81 14.21
CA ALA A 32 -17.18 6.28 14.42
C ALA A 32 -16.91 7.30 13.32
N THR A 33 -16.53 8.52 13.71
CA THR A 33 -16.10 9.55 12.77
C THR A 33 -15.03 8.93 11.88
N LYS A 34 -15.22 9.00 10.56
CA LYS A 34 -14.22 8.56 9.58
C LYS A 34 -12.85 9.12 10.01
N PRO A 35 -11.76 8.32 9.92
CA PRO A 35 -10.46 8.75 10.38
C PRO A 35 -10.08 10.09 9.74
N ASN A 36 -9.31 10.89 10.47
CA ASN A 36 -8.82 12.17 9.97
C ASN A 36 -7.41 12.44 10.49
N SER A 37 -6.41 12.14 9.66
CA SER A 37 -5.01 12.39 9.96
C SER A 37 -4.49 13.65 9.29
N LYS A 38 -5.35 14.66 9.11
CA LYS A 38 -4.97 15.99 8.66
C LYS A 38 -4.78 16.93 9.84
N PHE A 39 -3.54 17.36 10.07
CA PHE A 39 -3.17 18.26 11.16
C PHE A 39 -2.68 19.58 10.59
N ASN A 40 -3.32 20.69 10.93
CA ASN A 40 -2.97 22.02 10.43
C ASN A 40 -2.84 22.09 8.89
N GLY A 41 -3.69 21.35 8.17
CA GLY A 41 -3.66 21.26 6.71
C GLY A 41 -2.70 20.22 6.13
N VAL A 42 -1.78 19.67 6.92
CA VAL A 42 -0.84 18.62 6.49
C VAL A 42 -1.50 17.25 6.57
N GLN A 43 -1.56 16.55 5.44
CA GLN A 43 -2.07 15.18 5.39
C GLN A 43 -0.98 14.21 5.85
N ILE A 44 -1.24 13.47 6.93
CA ILE A 44 -0.40 12.35 7.36
C ILE A 44 -0.98 11.07 6.76
N GLY A 45 -0.15 10.30 6.10
CA GLY A 45 -0.50 8.99 5.55
C GLY A 45 0.48 7.91 5.98
N VAL A 46 0.20 6.69 5.57
CA VAL A 46 1.06 5.53 5.82
C VAL A 46 1.26 4.73 4.54
N ILE A 47 2.45 4.19 4.32
CA ILE A 47 2.66 3.15 3.31
C ILE A 47 2.28 1.79 3.92
N SER A 48 1.46 1.01 3.21
CA SER A 48 0.92 -0.28 3.70
C SER A 48 2.02 -1.26 4.15
N TYR A 49 3.19 -1.22 3.52
CA TYR A 49 4.37 -1.99 3.91
C TYR A 49 4.84 -1.76 5.35
N SER A 50 4.42 -0.66 5.99
CA SER A 50 4.65 -0.42 7.42
C SER A 50 3.98 -1.48 8.31
N TYR A 51 2.93 -2.16 7.82
CA TYR A 51 2.22 -3.23 8.53
C TYR A 51 2.70 -4.64 8.19
N ARG A 52 3.74 -4.82 7.37
CA ARG A 52 4.21 -6.15 6.91
C ARG A 52 4.59 -7.16 7.99
N GLN A 53 4.78 -6.71 9.23
CA GLN A 53 5.11 -7.56 10.39
C GLN A 53 3.92 -7.73 11.36
N MET A 54 2.78 -7.14 11.03
CA MET A 54 1.55 -7.34 11.80
C MET A 54 1.06 -8.79 11.62
N PRO A 55 0.28 -9.33 12.59
CA PRO A 55 -0.20 -10.72 12.53
C PRO A 55 -1.00 -11.06 11.27
N GLN A 56 -1.70 -10.08 10.70
CA GLN A 56 -2.33 -10.15 9.39
C GLN A 56 -1.73 -9.04 8.51
N HIS A 57 -1.59 -9.30 7.21
CA HIS A 57 -1.13 -8.32 6.24
C HIS A 57 -1.87 -8.53 4.92
N GLY A 58 -2.42 -7.44 4.39
CA GLY A 58 -3.24 -7.44 3.19
C GLY A 58 -4.16 -6.24 3.17
N VAL A 59 -4.77 -5.94 2.02
CA VAL A 59 -5.50 -4.67 1.84
C VAL A 59 -6.61 -4.42 2.85
N LEU A 60 -7.31 -5.46 3.34
CA LEU A 60 -8.38 -5.30 4.31
C LEU A 60 -7.87 -5.21 5.74
N ASP A 61 -6.80 -5.92 6.07
CA ASP A 61 -6.24 -5.93 7.43
C ASP A 61 -5.45 -4.64 7.69
N ASP A 62 -4.65 -4.22 6.71
CA ASP A 62 -3.94 -2.95 6.75
C ASP A 62 -4.93 -1.76 6.85
N LEU A 63 -6.09 -1.83 6.17
CA LEU A 63 -7.14 -0.83 6.28
C LEU A 63 -7.72 -0.75 7.70
N LYS A 64 -7.94 -1.89 8.37
CA LYS A 64 -8.39 -1.92 9.77
C LYS A 64 -7.39 -1.20 10.66
N TYR A 65 -6.10 -1.51 10.53
CA TYR A 65 -5.05 -0.85 11.30
C TYR A 65 -4.98 0.66 11.03
N MET A 66 -5.17 1.11 9.77
CA MET A 66 -5.23 2.53 9.44
C MET A 66 -6.39 3.23 10.17
N VAL A 67 -7.58 2.65 10.12
CA VAL A 67 -8.77 3.20 10.79
C VAL A 67 -8.57 3.24 12.31
N GLU A 68 -8.07 2.17 12.91
CA GLU A 68 -7.75 2.10 14.35
C GLU A 68 -6.71 3.16 14.76
N ASN A 69 -5.73 3.42 13.91
CA ASN A 69 -4.70 4.45 14.12
C ASN A 69 -5.19 5.87 13.83
N GLY A 70 -6.42 6.05 13.34
CA GLY A 70 -6.95 7.36 12.93
C GLY A 70 -6.31 7.92 11.65
N ILE A 71 -5.65 7.07 10.84
CA ILE A 71 -5.01 7.45 9.57
C ILE A 71 -6.02 7.35 8.41
N ASN A 72 -6.10 8.40 7.60
CA ASN A 72 -7.03 8.48 6.47
C ASN A 72 -6.39 8.69 5.11
N ALA A 73 -5.10 8.40 4.98
CA ALA A 73 -4.38 8.42 3.72
C ALA A 73 -3.38 7.25 3.63
N CYS A 74 -3.33 6.55 2.50
CA CYS A 74 -2.49 5.38 2.29
C CYS A 74 -1.73 5.40 0.95
N GLU A 75 -0.47 5.01 0.99
CA GLU A 75 0.28 4.49 -0.17
C GLU A 75 0.21 2.96 -0.14
N LEU A 76 -0.19 2.33 -1.25
CA LEU A 76 -0.25 0.87 -1.33
C LEU A 76 1.02 0.31 -1.97
N GLU A 77 1.62 -0.68 -1.31
CA GLU A 77 2.76 -1.46 -1.81
C GLU A 77 2.46 -2.96 -1.75
N THR A 78 2.71 -3.66 -2.86
CA THR A 78 2.58 -5.12 -3.05
C THR A 78 1.17 -5.68 -2.90
N ILE A 79 0.47 -5.39 -1.81
CA ILE A 79 -0.81 -6.00 -1.42
C ILE A 79 -1.95 -5.70 -2.40
N GLN A 80 -1.87 -4.61 -3.17
CA GLN A 80 -2.87 -4.22 -4.14
C GLN A 80 -2.90 -5.14 -5.38
N GLU A 81 -1.73 -5.60 -5.83
CA GLU A 81 -1.66 -6.60 -6.91
C GLU A 81 -2.07 -7.98 -6.39
N GLU A 82 -1.68 -8.33 -5.16
CA GLU A 82 -2.10 -9.58 -4.50
C GLU A 82 -3.63 -9.65 -4.32
N TRP A 83 -4.26 -8.55 -3.90
CA TRP A 83 -5.72 -8.43 -3.82
C TRP A 83 -6.40 -8.65 -5.18
N ALA A 84 -5.79 -8.12 -6.24
CA ALA A 84 -6.28 -8.28 -7.61
C ALA A 84 -5.97 -9.68 -8.21
N GLY A 85 -5.30 -10.56 -7.45
CA GLY A 85 -5.03 -11.95 -7.83
C GLY A 85 -3.73 -12.17 -8.59
N ALA A 86 -2.73 -11.32 -8.39
CA ALA A 86 -1.41 -11.50 -8.98
C ALA A 86 -0.80 -12.86 -8.63
N PRO A 87 0.00 -13.47 -9.54
CA PRO A 87 0.73 -14.67 -9.23
C PRO A 87 1.65 -14.42 -8.02
N LYS A 88 1.78 -15.42 -7.15
CA LYS A 88 2.69 -15.34 -6.01
C LYS A 88 4.12 -15.44 -6.48
N ARG A 89 4.95 -14.50 -6.05
CA ARG A 89 6.39 -14.56 -6.28
C ARG A 89 6.96 -15.83 -5.62
N PRO A 90 7.75 -16.65 -6.32
CA PRO A 90 8.43 -17.79 -5.71
C PRO A 90 9.22 -17.32 -4.48
N MET A 91 9.00 -17.96 -3.33
CA MET A 91 9.74 -17.62 -2.12
C MET A 91 11.22 -17.84 -2.38
N MET A 92 12.03 -16.78 -2.21
CA MET A 92 13.46 -17.01 -2.05
C MET A 92 13.63 -17.75 -0.73
N GLN A 93 14.05 -19.01 -0.78
CA GLN A 93 14.56 -19.67 0.41
C GLN A 93 15.70 -18.79 0.93
N ARG A 94 15.45 -18.10 2.04
CA ARG A 94 16.53 -17.45 2.79
C ARG A 94 17.38 -18.62 3.29
N PRO A 95 18.67 -18.70 2.94
CA PRO A 95 19.54 -19.74 3.49
C PRO A 95 19.36 -19.75 5.01
N ALA A 96 19.16 -20.93 5.59
CA ALA A 96 19.14 -21.07 7.03
C ALA A 96 20.53 -20.67 7.55
N GLY A 97 20.62 -19.50 8.19
CA GLY A 97 21.88 -18.93 8.61
C GLY A 97 21.75 -17.48 9.08
N PRO A 98 22.78 -16.94 9.75
CA PRO A 98 22.81 -15.53 10.13
C PRO A 98 22.61 -14.65 8.90
N SER A 99 21.89 -13.53 9.09
CA SER A 99 21.72 -12.56 8.01
C SER A 99 23.11 -12.17 7.48
N PRO A 100 23.30 -12.12 6.15
CA PRO A 100 24.58 -11.75 5.58
C PRO A 100 25.03 -10.39 6.14
N ALA A 101 26.32 -10.25 6.45
CA ALA A 101 26.88 -9.00 6.95
C ALA A 101 26.56 -7.85 5.97
N ALA A 102 26.37 -6.65 6.49
CA ALA A 102 26.16 -5.48 5.65
C ALA A 102 27.28 -5.38 4.60
N GLY A 103 26.92 -5.34 3.31
CA GLY A 103 27.86 -5.30 2.19
C GLY A 103 28.16 -6.63 1.51
N THR A 104 27.67 -7.78 1.99
CA THR A 104 27.79 -9.04 1.23
C THR A 104 26.94 -8.98 -0.05
N PRO A 105 27.52 -9.30 -1.23
CA PRO A 105 26.75 -9.40 -2.47
C PRO A 105 25.64 -10.44 -2.31
N ARG A 106 24.39 -10.05 -2.52
CA ARG A 106 23.31 -11.04 -2.64
C ARG A 106 23.55 -11.87 -3.91
N PRO A 107 23.33 -13.19 -3.88
CA PRO A 107 23.36 -13.99 -5.09
C PRO A 107 22.44 -13.38 -6.15
N SER A 108 23.03 -12.85 -7.22
CA SER A 108 22.34 -12.29 -8.37
C SER A 108 22.67 -13.16 -9.57
N GLY A 109 21.72 -14.00 -9.98
CA GLY A 109 21.82 -14.82 -11.18
C GLY A 109 20.43 -15.02 -11.78
N PRO A 110 20.33 -15.24 -13.10
CA PRO A 110 19.06 -15.60 -13.73
C PRO A 110 18.58 -16.92 -13.15
N ARG A 111 17.34 -16.92 -12.65
CA ARG A 111 16.69 -18.12 -12.14
C ARG A 111 15.51 -18.45 -13.04
N PRO A 112 15.43 -19.65 -13.63
CA PRO A 112 14.33 -20.03 -14.51
C PRO A 112 12.95 -19.80 -13.89
N GLU A 113 12.77 -20.08 -12.58
CA GLU A 113 11.49 -19.86 -11.91
C GLU A 113 11.08 -18.37 -11.83
N MET A 114 12.06 -17.46 -11.88
CA MET A 114 11.79 -16.02 -11.95
C MET A 114 11.38 -15.58 -13.36
N ALA A 115 11.86 -16.26 -14.41
CA ALA A 115 11.47 -15.96 -15.78
C ALA A 115 10.00 -16.35 -16.02
N GLU A 116 9.62 -17.57 -15.63
CA GLU A 116 8.23 -18.04 -15.70
C GLU A 116 7.29 -17.17 -14.86
N TYR A 117 7.72 -16.80 -13.65
CA TYR A 117 6.96 -15.87 -12.81
C TYR A 117 6.75 -14.51 -13.50
N ASN A 118 7.79 -13.92 -14.08
CA ASN A 118 7.68 -12.63 -14.75
C ASN A 118 6.74 -12.72 -15.96
N GLU A 119 6.81 -13.78 -16.77
CA GLU A 119 5.88 -13.97 -17.90
C GLU A 119 4.43 -14.12 -17.43
N ALA A 120 4.20 -14.92 -16.38
CA ALA A 120 2.89 -15.05 -15.77
C ALA A 120 2.36 -13.71 -15.21
N LEU A 121 3.24 -12.91 -14.60
CA LEU A 121 2.90 -11.59 -14.08
C LEU A 121 2.57 -10.61 -15.21
N THR A 122 3.36 -10.55 -16.28
CA THR A 122 3.08 -9.75 -17.48
C THR A 122 1.72 -10.11 -18.07
N LYS A 123 1.44 -11.41 -18.24
CA LYS A 123 0.16 -11.90 -18.74
C LYS A 123 -0.99 -11.51 -17.82
N TRP A 124 -0.82 -11.64 -16.51
CA TRP A 124 -1.84 -11.25 -15.54
C TRP A 124 -2.12 -9.74 -15.59
N ARG A 125 -1.09 -8.88 -15.54
CA ARG A 125 -1.23 -7.42 -15.62
C ARG A 125 -1.98 -6.98 -16.87
N THR A 126 -1.75 -7.65 -17.99
CA THR A 126 -2.37 -7.29 -19.29
C THR A 126 -3.77 -7.87 -19.51
N THR A 127 -4.27 -8.74 -18.61
CA THR A 127 -5.56 -9.44 -18.81
C THR A 127 -6.54 -9.28 -17.65
N MET A 128 -6.07 -8.92 -16.46
CA MET A 128 -6.93 -8.79 -15.28
C MET A 128 -7.95 -7.64 -15.44
N PRO A 129 -9.17 -7.77 -14.88
CA PRO A 129 -10.21 -6.74 -15.00
C PRO A 129 -9.96 -5.54 -14.08
N ILE A 130 -9.74 -4.35 -14.66
CA ILE A 130 -9.40 -3.11 -13.92
C ILE A 130 -10.38 -2.77 -12.78
N SER A 131 -11.64 -3.23 -12.87
CA SER A 131 -12.68 -3.07 -11.86
C SER A 131 -12.29 -3.59 -10.47
N LYS A 132 -11.30 -4.48 -10.37
CA LYS A 132 -10.73 -4.90 -9.07
C LYS A 132 -10.09 -3.75 -8.30
N TYR A 133 -9.49 -2.79 -8.98
CA TYR A 133 -8.94 -1.60 -8.35
C TYR A 133 -10.01 -0.55 -8.02
N GLU A 134 -11.09 -0.48 -8.80
CA GLU A 134 -12.24 0.37 -8.49
C GLU A 134 -12.98 -0.15 -7.24
N GLU A 135 -13.14 -1.47 -7.12
CA GLU A 135 -13.66 -2.14 -5.93
C GLU A 135 -12.78 -1.81 -4.70
N LEU A 136 -11.46 -1.94 -4.83
CA LEU A 136 -10.52 -1.60 -3.76
C LEU A 136 -10.61 -0.12 -3.35
N ARG A 137 -10.68 0.79 -4.32
CA ARG A 137 -10.91 2.22 -4.07
C ARG A 137 -12.18 2.46 -3.27
N LYS A 138 -13.27 1.79 -3.65
CA LYS A 138 -14.56 1.92 -2.97
C LYS A 138 -14.46 1.47 -1.51
N ILE A 139 -13.85 0.31 -1.26
CA ILE A 139 -13.67 -0.23 0.10
C ILE A 139 -12.93 0.78 0.99
N TYR A 140 -11.82 1.35 0.51
CA TYR A 140 -11.03 2.33 1.26
C TYR A 140 -11.81 3.64 1.46
N ALA A 141 -12.47 4.15 0.43
CA ALA A 141 -13.26 5.39 0.51
C ALA A 141 -14.47 5.27 1.45
N ASP A 142 -15.13 4.11 1.47
CA ASP A 142 -16.23 3.82 2.38
C ASP A 142 -15.75 3.87 3.83
N ALA A 143 -14.57 3.30 4.12
CA ALA A 143 -13.88 3.38 5.41
C ALA A 143 -13.30 4.77 5.72
N GLY A 144 -13.35 5.71 4.77
CA GLY A 144 -12.86 7.07 4.94
C GLY A 144 -11.35 7.22 4.75
N VAL A 145 -10.68 6.26 4.13
CA VAL A 145 -9.24 6.30 3.83
C VAL A 145 -9.04 6.59 2.33
N TRP A 146 -8.18 7.55 2.01
CA TRP A 146 -7.81 7.86 0.63
C TRP A 146 -6.53 7.12 0.24
N ILE A 147 -6.60 6.30 -0.82
CA ILE A 147 -5.41 5.74 -1.47
C ILE A 147 -4.80 6.85 -2.32
N TYR A 148 -3.74 7.49 -1.85
CA TYR A 148 -3.13 8.63 -2.54
C TYR A 148 -2.01 8.22 -3.50
N ALA A 149 -1.31 7.13 -3.19
CA ALA A 149 -0.19 6.64 -3.98
C ALA A 149 -0.26 5.13 -4.24
N PHE A 150 0.28 4.74 -5.39
CA PHE A 150 0.40 3.35 -5.81
C PHE A 150 1.88 3.03 -6.06
N LYS A 151 2.50 2.22 -5.21
CA LYS A 151 3.91 1.85 -5.37
C LYS A 151 4.04 0.71 -6.37
N ALA A 152 4.83 0.92 -7.41
CA ALA A 152 5.09 -0.09 -8.45
C ALA A 152 6.48 0.07 -9.06
N GLY A 153 7.27 -1.00 -9.07
CA GLY A 153 8.58 -1.00 -9.73
C GLY A 153 8.43 -1.12 -11.25
N LEU A 154 8.99 -0.16 -11.99
CA LEU A 154 9.10 -0.19 -13.45
C LEU A 154 10.55 -0.48 -13.86
N THR A 155 10.73 -1.28 -14.91
CA THR A 155 12.07 -1.64 -15.41
C THR A 155 12.11 -1.59 -16.93
N MET A 156 13.31 -1.44 -17.51
CA MET A 156 13.49 -1.44 -18.96
C MET A 156 13.05 -2.73 -19.66
N ARG A 157 12.94 -3.85 -18.92
CA ARG A 157 12.54 -5.15 -19.48
C ARG A 157 11.03 -5.28 -19.65
N MET A 158 10.25 -4.44 -18.97
CA MET A 158 8.80 -4.49 -19.04
C MET A 158 8.32 -3.91 -20.38
N PRO A 159 7.35 -4.56 -21.04
CA PRO A 159 6.71 -4.01 -22.22
C PRO A 159 5.87 -2.78 -21.87
N ASP A 160 5.58 -1.94 -22.87
CA ASP A 160 4.76 -0.73 -22.70
C ASP A 160 3.38 -1.02 -22.10
N ALA A 161 2.80 -2.18 -22.40
CA ALA A 161 1.53 -2.61 -21.83
C ALA A 161 1.57 -2.74 -20.30
N GLU A 162 2.70 -3.10 -19.71
CA GLU A 162 2.83 -3.14 -18.24
C GLU A 162 3.01 -1.75 -17.63
N PHE A 163 3.66 -0.82 -18.34
CA PHE A 163 3.66 0.58 -17.91
C PHE A 163 2.23 1.13 -17.92
N ASP A 164 1.50 0.94 -19.03
CA ASP A 164 0.09 1.35 -19.14
C ASP A 164 -0.78 0.73 -18.05
N TYR A 165 -0.58 -0.55 -17.76
CA TYR A 165 -1.22 -1.23 -16.65
C TYR A 165 -1.01 -0.49 -15.31
N VAL A 166 0.24 -0.18 -14.94
CA VAL A 166 0.55 0.46 -13.65
C VAL A 166 -0.19 1.78 -13.50
N PHE A 167 -0.17 2.63 -14.52
CA PHE A 167 -0.85 3.94 -14.47
C PHE A 167 -2.38 3.80 -14.46
N ASN A 168 -2.93 2.85 -15.24
CA ASN A 168 -4.37 2.58 -15.24
C ASN A 168 -4.83 2.03 -13.88
N ALA A 169 -4.08 1.09 -13.30
CA ALA A 169 -4.35 0.51 -11.99
C ALA A 169 -4.31 1.57 -10.89
N ALA A 170 -3.26 2.40 -10.86
CA ALA A 170 -3.13 3.51 -9.92
C ALA A 170 -4.32 4.47 -10.00
N LYS A 171 -4.73 4.86 -11.21
CA LYS A 171 -5.88 5.74 -11.44
C LYS A 171 -7.20 5.12 -10.98
N ALA A 172 -7.44 3.86 -11.33
CA ALA A 172 -8.64 3.11 -10.91
C ALA A 172 -8.71 2.97 -9.38
N CYS A 173 -7.56 2.76 -8.74
CA CYS A 173 -7.43 2.66 -7.29
C CYS A 173 -7.61 4.00 -6.55
N GLY A 174 -7.63 5.12 -7.29
CA GLY A 174 -7.86 6.48 -6.74
C GLY A 174 -6.59 7.23 -6.37
N ALA A 175 -5.41 6.68 -6.69
CA ALA A 175 -4.13 7.33 -6.49
C ALA A 175 -3.97 8.52 -7.44
N ASN A 176 -3.26 9.55 -6.99
CA ASN A 176 -2.89 10.71 -7.82
C ASN A 176 -1.41 10.67 -8.25
N HIS A 177 -0.64 9.69 -7.77
CA HIS A 177 0.71 9.42 -8.24
C HIS A 177 1.09 7.95 -8.11
N VAL A 178 2.12 7.58 -8.88
CA VAL A 178 2.84 6.32 -8.72
C VAL A 178 4.16 6.59 -8.01
N THR A 179 4.53 5.75 -7.06
CA THR A 179 5.83 5.81 -6.37
C THR A 179 6.71 4.63 -6.74
N MET A 180 8.02 4.84 -6.76
CA MET A 180 9.02 3.77 -6.90
C MET A 180 10.36 4.22 -6.33
N GLU A 181 11.34 3.33 -6.26
CA GLU A 181 12.71 3.75 -5.92
C GLU A 181 13.33 4.51 -7.09
N MET A 182 14.19 5.48 -6.80
CA MET A 182 15.01 6.16 -7.81
C MET A 182 15.79 5.13 -8.66
N PRO A 183 15.64 5.13 -9.99
CA PRO A 183 16.40 4.23 -10.86
C PRO A 183 17.82 4.76 -11.09
N ASP A 184 18.64 4.72 -10.03
CA ASP A 184 20.03 5.19 -10.02
C ASP A 184 20.83 4.59 -11.18
N GLY A 185 21.57 5.45 -11.88
CA GLY A 185 22.38 5.07 -13.04
C GLY A 185 21.59 4.65 -14.28
N GLN A 186 20.26 4.83 -14.31
CA GLN A 186 19.40 4.48 -15.46
C GLN A 186 18.60 5.70 -15.97
N PRO A 187 19.27 6.69 -16.60
CA PRO A 187 18.60 7.89 -17.10
C PRO A 187 17.52 7.58 -18.16
N GLU A 188 17.74 6.57 -19.01
CA GLU A 188 16.76 6.15 -20.03
C GLU A 188 15.48 5.57 -19.41
N LEU A 189 15.61 4.86 -18.29
CA LEU A 189 14.44 4.37 -17.54
C LEU A 189 13.68 5.55 -16.93
N THR A 190 14.39 6.49 -16.30
CA THR A 190 13.77 7.71 -15.74
C THR A 190 13.01 8.50 -16.81
N LYS A 191 13.61 8.67 -18.00
CA LYS A 191 12.98 9.32 -19.15
C LYS A 191 11.72 8.59 -19.59
N ARG A 192 11.79 7.27 -19.80
CA ARG A 192 10.65 6.44 -20.21
C ARG A 192 9.50 6.50 -19.19
N ILE A 193 9.81 6.43 -17.89
CA ILE A 193 8.79 6.54 -16.85
C ILE A 193 8.12 7.93 -16.92
N GLY A 194 8.90 9.00 -17.08
CA GLY A 194 8.38 10.36 -17.28
C GLY A 194 7.45 10.51 -18.50
N GLU A 195 7.80 9.90 -19.64
CA GLU A 195 6.98 9.89 -20.85
C GLU A 195 5.63 9.20 -20.63
N PHE A 196 5.61 8.05 -19.93
CA PHE A 196 4.36 7.40 -19.55
C PHE A 196 3.57 8.17 -18.49
N GLY A 197 4.24 8.80 -17.52
CA GLY A 197 3.59 9.70 -16.56
C GLY A 197 2.86 10.85 -17.26
N ALA A 198 3.50 11.47 -18.26
CA ALA A 198 2.90 12.50 -19.10
C ALA A 198 1.73 11.96 -19.93
N LYS A 199 1.88 10.81 -20.59
CA LYS A 199 0.81 10.11 -21.34
C LYS A 199 -0.44 9.91 -20.48
N HIS A 200 -0.26 9.45 -19.24
CA HIS A 200 -1.35 9.13 -18.32
C HIS A 200 -1.84 10.30 -17.46
N LYS A 201 -1.16 11.45 -17.54
CA LYS A 201 -1.39 12.64 -16.70
C LYS A 201 -1.32 12.31 -15.21
N MET A 202 -0.33 11.52 -14.83
CA MET A 202 -0.13 11.03 -13.47
C MET A 202 1.24 11.48 -12.97
N MET A 203 1.30 11.98 -11.74
CA MET A 203 2.57 12.35 -11.11
C MET A 203 3.37 11.08 -10.76
N ILE A 204 4.68 11.24 -10.66
CA ILE A 204 5.59 10.16 -10.27
C ILE A 204 6.46 10.66 -9.11
N GLY A 205 6.59 9.83 -8.08
CA GLY A 205 7.52 10.03 -6.97
C GLY A 205 8.64 8.99 -7.01
N TYR A 206 9.87 9.46 -6.84
CA TYR A 206 11.08 8.66 -6.65
C TYR A 206 11.79 9.09 -5.37
#